data_AF-I6D2G7-F1
#
_entry.id   AF-I6D2G7-F1
#
_cell.length_a   1.000
_cell.length_b   1.000
_cell.length_c   1.000
_cell.angle_alpha   90.00
_cell.angle_beta   90.00
_cell.angle_gamma   90.00
#
_symmetry.space_group_name_H-M   'P 1'
#
loop_
_entity.id
_entity.type
_entity.pdbx_description
1 polymer ?
#
loop_
_entity_poly.entity_id
_entity_poly.type
_entity_poly.pdbx_seq_one_letter_code
_entity_poly.pdbx_strand_id
1 'polypeptide(L)' 'MLAGMTSTEYADWRRFYCTHYFQDTQLDAHFSGLMYAVLSLFFGDPDMHPADFSLLAPACEEEQTEMPDEGKLPGNSY' A
#
# COMPACT_ATOMS: atom_id res chain seq x y z
N MET A 1 -7.14 -0.46 22.57
CA MET A 1 -8.52 0.01 22.76
C MET A 1 -9.58 -1.11 22.80
N LEU A 2 -9.19 -2.40 22.92
CA LEU A 2 -10.11 -3.56 22.98
C LEU A 2 -10.21 -4.21 24.38
N ALA A 3 -9.31 -3.86 25.32
CA ALA A 3 -9.19 -4.53 26.61
C ALA A 3 -10.23 -4.11 27.68
N GLY A 4 -11.18 -3.25 27.34
CA GLY A 4 -12.15 -2.67 28.27
C GLY A 4 -13.63 -2.86 27.90
N MET A 5 -13.93 -3.60 26.83
CA MET A 5 -15.32 -3.83 26.40
C MET A 5 -15.93 -5.06 27.08
N THR A 6 -17.19 -4.94 27.44
CA THR A 6 -18.02 -6.06 27.89
C THR A 6 -18.34 -6.99 26.70
N SER A 7 -18.64 -8.27 26.97
CA SER A 7 -18.93 -9.24 25.90
C SER A 7 -20.16 -8.87 25.07
N THR A 8 -21.11 -8.16 25.68
CA THR A 8 -22.31 -7.62 25.03
C THR A 8 -21.97 -6.51 24.05
N GLU A 9 -21.09 -5.58 24.44
CA GLU A 9 -20.64 -4.54 23.53
C GLU A 9 -19.93 -5.17 22.32
N TYR A 10 -19.02 -6.13 22.53
CA TYR A 10 -18.37 -6.84 21.42
C TYR A 10 -19.36 -7.51 20.46
N ALA A 11 -20.41 -8.14 20.98
CA ALA A 11 -21.46 -8.73 20.17
C ALA A 11 -22.26 -7.70 19.36
N ASP A 12 -22.44 -6.49 19.91
CA ASP A 12 -23.11 -5.39 19.22
C ASP A 12 -22.24 -4.78 18.13
N TRP A 13 -20.92 -4.63 18.35
CA TRP A 13 -19.98 -4.27 17.29
C TRP A 13 -20.01 -5.28 16.13
N ARG A 14 -20.06 -6.58 16.46
CA ARG A 14 -20.21 -7.63 15.45
C ARG A 14 -21.50 -7.48 14.65
N ARG A 15 -22.63 -7.16 15.30
CA ARG A 15 -23.91 -6.90 14.61
C ARG A 15 -23.84 -5.64 13.74
N PHE A 16 -23.24 -4.58 14.25
CA PHE A 16 -23.10 -3.30 13.56
C PHE A 16 -22.30 -3.44 12.27
N TYR A 17 -21.16 -4.14 12.31
CA TYR A 17 -20.34 -4.36 11.12
C TYR A 17 -20.90 -5.38 10.13
N CYS A 18 -21.88 -6.19 10.52
CA CYS A 18 -22.61 -7.05 9.57
C CYS A 18 -23.52 -6.23 8.63
N THR A 19 -23.95 -5.03 9.03
CA THR A 19 -24.84 -4.16 8.23
C THR A 19 -24.15 -2.89 7.74
N HIS A 20 -23.12 -2.43 8.46
CA HIS A 20 -22.31 -1.28 8.10
C HIS A 20 -20.88 -1.74 7.83
N TYR A 21 -20.61 -2.10 6.59
CA TYR A 21 -19.26 -2.44 6.17
C TYR A 21 -18.34 -1.23 6.30
N PHE A 22 -17.05 -1.50 6.50
CA PHE A 22 -16.01 -0.47 6.45
C PHE A 22 -16.00 0.18 5.07
N GLN A 23 -15.65 1.46 5.03
CA GLN A 23 -15.46 2.16 3.76
C GLN A 23 -14.32 1.51 2.98
N ASP A 24 -14.43 1.47 1.65
CA ASP A 24 -13.42 0.86 0.78
C ASP A 24 -12.03 1.44 1.03
N THR A 25 -11.94 2.75 1.28
CA THR A 25 -10.70 3.46 1.66
C THR A 25 -10.08 2.95 2.95
N GLN A 26 -10.89 2.60 3.94
CA GLN A 26 -10.42 2.06 5.21
C GLN A 26 -9.95 0.61 5.07
N LEU A 27 -10.69 -0.22 4.31
CA LEU A 27 -10.28 -1.59 4.01
C LEU A 27 -8.98 -1.62 3.24
N ASP A 28 -8.83 -0.73 2.26
CA ASP A 28 -7.65 -0.63 1.43
C ASP A 28 -6.40 -0.24 2.25
N ALA A 29 -6.52 0.75 3.14
CA ALA A 29 -5.44 1.14 4.05
C ALA A 29 -5.04 0.01 5.02
N HIS A 30 -6.01 -0.78 5.50
CA HIS A 30 -5.72 -1.93 6.35
C HIS A 30 -5.07 -3.08 5.58
N PHE A 31 -5.55 -3.35 4.37
CA PHE A 31 -4.98 -4.37 3.49
C PHE A 31 -3.54 -4.03 3.11
N SER A 32 -3.31 -2.81 2.66
CA SER A 32 -2.01 -2.35 2.19
C SER A 32 -0.97 -2.30 3.33
N GLY A 33 -1.38 -1.85 4.52
CA GLY A 33 -0.57 -1.90 5.72
C GLY A 33 -0.27 -3.33 6.21
N LEU A 34 -1.21 -4.26 6.06
CA LEU A 34 -0.99 -5.67 6.38
C LEU A 34 0.01 -6.32 5.43
N MET A 35 -0.14 -6.10 4.12
CA MET A 35 0.78 -6.59 3.10
C MET A 35 2.20 -6.07 3.34
N TYR A 36 2.33 -4.77 3.60
CA TYR A 36 3.58 -4.16 4.01
C TYR A 36 4.18 -4.87 5.23
N ALA A 37 3.43 -5.02 6.33
CA ALA A 37 3.96 -5.65 7.54
C ALA A 37 4.44 -7.10 7.30
N VAL A 38 3.67 -7.89 6.54
CA VAL A 38 4.06 -9.26 6.18
C VAL A 38 5.36 -9.25 5.38
N LEU A 39 5.43 -8.44 4.32
CA LEU A 39 6.60 -8.40 3.46
C LEU A 39 7.82 -7.81 4.17
N SER A 40 7.64 -6.80 5.03
CA SER A 40 8.73 -6.24 5.84
C SER A 40 9.31 -7.27 6.81
N LEU A 41 8.48 -8.17 7.36
CA LEU A 41 8.95 -9.25 8.23
C LEU A 41 9.79 -10.29 7.49
N PHE A 42 9.48 -10.57 6.21
CA PHE A 42 10.17 -11.62 5.43
C PHE A 42 11.32 -11.09 4.57
N PHE A 43 11.18 -9.89 3.99
CA PHE A 43 12.07 -9.36 2.96
C PHE A 43 12.86 -8.13 3.41
N GLY A 44 12.38 -7.38 4.41
CA GLY A 44 13.14 -6.29 5.03
C GLY A 44 13.56 -5.15 4.08
N ASP A 45 12.80 -4.91 3.02
CA ASP A 45 13.07 -3.86 2.04
C ASP A 45 12.90 -2.45 2.68
N PRO A 46 13.95 -1.59 2.67
CA PRO A 46 13.90 -0.26 3.27
C PRO A 46 13.12 0.79 2.48
N ASP A 47 12.90 0.60 1.17
CA ASP A 47 12.17 1.57 0.31
C ASP A 47 10.71 1.20 0.10
N MET A 48 10.27 0.05 0.63
CA MET A 48 8.90 -0.43 0.50
C MET A 48 7.93 0.43 1.33
N HIS A 49 6.85 0.90 0.72
CA HIS A 49 5.85 1.74 1.37
C HIS A 49 4.46 1.05 1.36
N PRO A 50 3.64 1.19 2.41
CA PRO A 50 2.30 0.59 2.41
C PRO A 50 1.41 1.08 1.27
N ALA A 51 1.62 2.29 0.73
CA ALA A 51 0.85 2.77 -0.43
C ALA A 51 1.09 1.94 -1.71
N ASP A 52 2.21 1.21 -1.82
CA ASP A 52 2.50 0.38 -3.00
C ASP A 52 1.53 -0.80 -3.14
N PHE A 53 0.89 -1.18 -2.03
CA PHE A 53 -0.10 -2.27 -1.97
C PHE A 53 -1.54 -1.77 -1.92
N SER A 54 -1.74 -0.46 -1.94
CA SER A 54 -3.06 0.19 -1.87
C SER A 54 -3.71 0.14 -3.26
N LEU A 55 -4.91 -0.44 -3.35
CA LEU A 55 -5.69 -0.54 -4.57
C LEU A 55 -6.36 0.78 -4.96
N LEU A 56 -6.55 1.67 -3.98
CA LEU A 56 -7.20 2.97 -4.16
C LEU A 56 -6.19 4.13 -4.20
N ALA A 57 -4.93 3.89 -3.85
CA ALA A 57 -3.88 4.88 -4.03
C ALA A 57 -3.69 5.16 -5.52
N PRO A 58 -3.47 6.44 -5.90
CA PRO A 58 -2.95 6.73 -7.22
C PRO A 58 -1.63 5.99 -7.39
N ALA A 59 -1.43 5.34 -8.54
CA ALA A 59 -0.15 4.73 -8.86
C ALA A 59 0.94 5.80 -8.72
N CYS A 60 1.91 5.56 -7.83
CA CYS A 60 3.09 6.39 -7.77
C CYS A 60 3.75 6.29 -9.15
N GLU A 61 3.87 7.41 -9.86
CA GLU A 61 4.60 7.46 -11.11
C GLU A 61 6.03 7.07 -10.76
N GLU A 62 6.41 5.80 -10.98
CA GLU A 62 7.79 5.36 -10.89
C GLU A 62 8.58 6.32 -11.79
N GLU A 63 9.39 7.18 -11.17
CA GLU A 63 10.23 8.16 -11.83
C GLU A 63 11.00 7.39 -12.91
N GLN A 64 10.60 7.60 -14.17
CA GLN A 64 11.20 6.94 -15.32
C GLN A 64 12.69 7.13 -15.19
N THR A 65 13.41 6.03 -14.91
CA THR A 65 14.85 6.02 -14.91
C THR A 65 15.26 6.46 -16.32
N GLU A 66 15.71 7.71 -16.44
CA GLU A 66 16.25 8.26 -17.67
C GLU A 66 17.43 7.37 -18.07
N MET A 67 17.18 6.48 -19.03
CA MET A 67 18.23 5.70 -19.67
C MET A 67 19.23 6.71 -20.25
N PRO A 68 20.53 6.64 -19.93
CA PRO A 68 21.49 7.59 -20.50
C PRO A 68 21.51 7.40 -22.02
N ASP A 69 21.35 8.51 -22.74
CA ASP A 69 21.38 8.57 -24.21
C ASP A 69 22.77 8.18 -24.74
N GLU A 70 22.99 6.89 -24.91
CA GLU A 70 24.15 6.30 -25.60
C GLU A 70 24.04 6.58 -27.11
N GLY A 71 24.29 7.83 -27.53
CA GLY A 71 23.88 8.29 -28.86
C GLY A 71 24.68 9.41 -29.52
N LYS A 72 25.93 9.69 -29.15
CA LYS A 72 26.77 10.65 -29.88
C LYS A 72 28.07 10.04 -30.42
N LEU A 73 27.95 9.29 -31.52
CA LEU A 73 29.10 8.96 -32.36
C LEU A 73 29.66 10.23 -33.03
N PRO A 74 31.00 10.41 -33.09
CA PRO A 74 31.61 11.61 -33.66
C PRO A 74 31.39 11.69 -35.18
N GLY A 75 31.22 12.93 -35.64
CA GLY A 75 30.73 13.28 -36.97
C GLY A 75 31.54 12.71 -38.14
N ASN A 76 30.80 12.25 -39.15
CA ASN A 76 31.27 12.05 -40.50
C ASN A 76 30.37 12.85 -41.46
N SER A 77 30.91 13.88 -42.09
CA SER A 77 30.55 14.34 -43.44
C SER A 77 31.58 15.39 -43.88
N TYR A 78 32.50 15.00 -44.76
CA TYR A 78 32.58 15.35 -46.20
C TYR A 78 33.13 16.75 -46.47
#